data_AF-A0A7J9Q7R0-F1
#
_entry.id   AF-A0A7J9Q7R0-F1
#
_cell.length_a   1.000
_cell.length_b   1.000
_cell.length_c   1.000
_cell.angle_alpha   90.00
_cell.angle_beta   90.00
_cell.angle_gamma   90.00
#
_symmetry.space_group_name_H-M   'P 1'
#
loop_
_entity.id
_entity.type
_entity.pdbx_description
1 polymer ?
#
loop_
_entity_poly.entity_id
_entity_poly.type
_entity_poly.pdbx_seq_one_letter_code
_entity_poly.pdbx_strand_id
1 'polypeptide(L)'
;MKGKLSIYYDEKGDYLELFIKVKRPSYGEDIDSGITIFKDEETEEVIGIGILNFKKKTNDLNQVELNLPFEINFATLSIEGINKITTSAMSSGNQASKSQSQ
;
A
#
# COMPACT_ATOMS: atom_id res chain seq x y z
N MET A 1 8.09 2.83 6.68
CA MET A 1 8.46 1.52 7.29
C MET A 1 8.69 0.44 6.22
N LYS A 2 9.36 -0.68 6.55
CA LYS A 2 9.41 -1.91 5.72
C LYS A 2 8.89 -3.09 6.55
N GLY A 3 8.07 -3.96 5.97
CA GLY A 3 7.49 -5.10 6.70
C GLY A 3 6.79 -6.09 5.78
N LYS A 4 6.24 -7.15 6.37
CA LYS A 4 5.41 -8.12 5.64
C LYS A 4 3.95 -7.68 5.73
N LEU A 5 3.28 -7.49 4.59
CA LEU A 5 1.83 -7.34 4.58
C LEU A 5 1.19 -8.69 4.96
N SER A 6 0.34 -8.66 5.96
CA SER A 6 -0.49 -9.77 6.42
C SER A 6 -1.94 -9.42 6.08
N ILE A 7 -2.62 -10.33 5.40
CA ILE A 7 -4.06 -10.22 5.12
C ILE A 7 -4.71 -11.40 5.83
N TYR A 8 -5.63 -11.11 6.74
CA TYR A 8 -6.32 -12.12 7.53
C TYR A 8 -7.82 -11.84 7.52
N TYR A 9 -8.63 -12.88 7.37
CA TYR A 9 -10.08 -12.80 7.43
C TYR A 9 -10.60 -13.73 8.50
N ASP A 10 -11.32 -13.18 9.48
CA ASP A 10 -12.09 -13.96 10.46
C ASP A 10 -13.49 -14.21 9.91
N GLU A 11 -13.75 -15.46 9.52
CA GLU A 11 -15.04 -15.87 8.99
C GLU A 11 -16.19 -15.77 10.01
N LYS A 12 -15.90 -15.93 11.31
CA LYS A 12 -16.93 -15.90 12.37
C LYS A 12 -17.34 -14.47 12.70
N GLY A 13 -16.37 -13.57 12.77
CA GLY A 13 -16.59 -12.14 13.03
C GLY A 13 -17.00 -11.34 11.79
N ASP A 14 -16.86 -11.91 10.59
CA ASP A 14 -16.94 -11.18 9.32
C ASP A 14 -16.04 -9.93 9.32
N TYR A 15 -14.76 -10.16 9.64
CA TYR A 15 -13.77 -9.12 9.88
C TYR A 15 -12.51 -9.35 9.05
N LEU A 16 -12.15 -8.38 8.21
CA LEU A 16 -10.95 -8.40 7.39
C LEU A 16 -9.88 -7.48 7.99
N GLU A 17 -8.66 -7.97 8.12
CA GLU A 17 -7.50 -7.21 8.57
C GLU A 17 -6.42 -7.20 7.49
N LEU A 18 -5.94 -6.00 7.16
CA LEU A 18 -4.73 -5.78 6.38
C LEU A 18 -3.72 -5.08 7.29
N PHE A 19 -2.57 -5.71 7.53
CA PHE A 19 -1.64 -5.25 8.55
C PHE A 19 -0.19 -5.44 8.10
N ILE A 20 0.63 -4.40 8.21
CA ILE A 20 2.07 -4.47 8.00
C ILE A 20 2.71 -4.98 9.28
N LYS A 21 3.13 -6.24 9.30
CA LYS A 21 3.79 -6.86 10.45
C LYS A 21 5.12 -6.16 10.73
N VAL A 22 5.12 -5.35 11.79
CA VAL A 22 6.30 -4.74 12.42
C VAL A 22 6.55 -5.41 13.77
N LYS A 23 7.79 -5.40 14.25
CA LYS A 23 8.18 -5.99 15.55
C LYS A 23 7.92 -5.01 16.71
N ARG A 24 6.80 -4.30 16.69
CA ARG A 24 6.45 -3.28 17.69
C ARG A 24 4.99 -3.44 18.12
N PRO A 25 4.64 -3.08 19.36
CA PRO A 25 3.26 -3.03 19.82
C PRO A 25 2.41 -2.08 18.97
N SER A 26 1.11 -2.34 18.95
CA SER A 26 0.15 -1.58 18.18
C SER A 26 -1.20 -1.57 18.87
N TYR A 27 -1.95 -0.49 18.67
CA TYR A 27 -3.32 -0.37 19.12
C TYR A 27 -4.25 -0.09 17.95
N GLY A 28 -5.51 -0.47 18.11
CA GLY A 28 -6.58 -0.18 17.16
C GLY A 28 -7.38 1.03 17.61
N GLU A 29 -7.72 1.91 16.67
CA GLU A 29 -8.62 3.03 16.85
C GLU A 29 -9.80 2.89 15.88
N ASP A 30 -11.01 2.85 16.42
CA ASP A 30 -12.24 2.86 15.61
C ASP A 30 -12.50 4.29 15.13
N ILE A 31 -12.45 4.48 13.82
CA ILE A 31 -12.56 5.82 13.22
C ILE A 31 -13.86 6.04 12.46
N ASP A 32 -14.57 4.96 12.15
CA ASP A 32 -15.88 4.97 11.51
C ASP A 32 -16.58 3.62 11.73
N SER A 33 -17.86 3.54 11.38
CA SER A 33 -18.69 2.35 11.56
C SER A 33 -18.13 1.11 10.84
N GLY A 34 -17.45 0.28 11.63
CA GLY A 34 -16.81 -0.95 11.18
C GLY A 34 -15.52 -0.73 10.42
N ILE A 35 -14.81 0.38 10.69
CA ILE A 35 -13.45 0.65 10.21
C ILE A 35 -12.56 0.95 11.41
N THR A 36 -11.52 0.14 11.57
CA THR A 36 -10.50 0.31 12.60
C THR A 36 -9.17 0.61 11.92
N ILE A 37 -8.42 1.61 12.40
CA ILE A 37 -7.04 1.83 11.97
C ILE A 37 -6.11 1.28 13.05
N PHE A 38 -5.09 0.54 12.62
CA PHE A 38 -4.04 0.10 13.53
C PHE A 38 -2.85 1.05 13.45
N LYS A 39 -2.40 1.52 14.61
CA LYS A 39 -1.26 2.43 14.74
C LYS A 39 -0.16 1.81 15.59
N ASP A 40 1.06 2.12 15.21
CA ASP A 40 2.25 1.83 16.02
C ASP A 40 2.26 2.70 17.28
N GLU A 41 2.41 2.10 18.45
CA GLU A 41 2.30 2.80 19.75
C GLU A 41 3.35 3.90 19.96
N GLU A 42 4.53 3.77 19.34
CA GLU A 42 5.64 4.71 19.54
C GLU A 42 5.61 5.86 18.53
N THR A 43 5.21 5.55 17.30
CA THR A 43 5.38 6.48 16.16
C THR A 43 4.08 7.06 15.64
N GLU A 44 2.92 6.54 16.10
CA GLU A 44 1.58 6.89 15.58
C GLU A 44 1.40 6.58 14.08
N GLU A 45 2.37 5.89 13.45
CA GLU A 45 2.28 5.49 12.06
C GLU A 45 1.13 4.49 11.87
N VAL A 46 0.29 4.73 10.87
CA VAL A 46 -0.73 3.76 10.46
C VAL A 46 -0.05 2.54 9.85
N ILE A 47 -0.25 1.38 10.48
CA ILE A 47 0.34 0.11 10.08
C ILE A 47 -0.69 -0.92 9.61
N GLY A 48 -1.99 -0.61 9.69
CA GLY A 48 -3.02 -1.49 9.18
C GLY A 48 -4.43 -0.91 9.22
N ILE A 49 -5.36 -1.65 8.63
CA ILE A 49 -6.79 -1.38 8.65
C ILE A 49 -7.57 -2.67 8.93
N GLY A 50 -8.62 -2.56 9.74
CA GLY A 50 -9.61 -3.57 10.00
C GLY A 50 -10.99 -3.15 9.48
N ILE A 51 -11.72 -4.09 8.88
CA ILE A 51 -13.03 -3.85 8.25
C ILE A 51 -14.03 -4.87 8.76
N LEU A 52 -15.02 -4.40 9.50
CA LEU A 52 -16.13 -5.19 10.00
C LEU A 52 -17.29 -5.26 9.00
N ASN A 53 -18.00 -6.39 9.03
CA ASN A 53 -19.05 -6.74 8.09
C ASN A 53 -18.52 -6.79 6.63
N PHE A 54 -17.31 -7.30 6.45
CA PHE A 54 -16.61 -7.26 5.15
C PHE A 54 -17.43 -7.90 4.03
N LYS A 55 -18.05 -9.06 4.26
CA LYS A 55 -18.93 -9.72 3.28
C LYS A 55 -20.15 -8.87 2.91
N LYS A 56 -20.70 -8.10 3.86
CA LYS A 56 -21.84 -7.21 3.54
C LYS A 56 -21.40 -5.98 2.75
N LYS A 57 -20.14 -5.55 2.94
CA LYS A 57 -19.54 -4.42 2.22
C LYS A 57 -18.98 -4.83 0.85
N THR A 58 -18.91 -6.13 0.54
CA THR A 58 -18.36 -6.65 -0.72
C THR A 58 -19.38 -7.54 -1.44
N ASN A 59 -19.85 -7.08 -2.59
CA ASN A 59 -20.77 -7.84 -3.43
C ASN A 59 -20.05 -8.88 -4.30
N ASP A 60 -18.76 -8.67 -4.56
CA ASP A 60 -17.89 -9.55 -5.34
C ASP A 60 -16.49 -9.57 -4.70
N LEU A 61 -15.95 -10.76 -4.46
CA LEU A 61 -14.58 -10.92 -3.93
C LEU A 61 -13.51 -10.70 -5.02
N ASN A 62 -13.89 -10.76 -6.30
CA ASN A 62 -13.00 -10.42 -7.41
C ASN A 62 -12.72 -8.91 -7.50
N GLN A 63 -13.62 -8.08 -6.97
CA GLN A 63 -13.47 -6.63 -6.93
C GLN A 63 -14.02 -6.06 -5.62
N VAL A 64 -13.09 -5.72 -4.72
CA VAL A 64 -13.39 -5.16 -3.40
C VAL A 64 -13.23 -3.65 -3.47
N GLU A 65 -14.33 -2.93 -3.27
CA GLU A 65 -14.34 -1.47 -3.14
C GLU A 65 -14.88 -1.07 -1.77
N LEU A 66 -14.17 -0.15 -1.11
CA LEU A 66 -14.52 0.33 0.21
C LEU A 66 -14.42 1.86 0.22
N ASN A 67 -15.45 2.50 0.77
CA ASN A 67 -15.38 3.91 1.07
C ASN A 67 -14.51 4.09 2.30
N LEU A 68 -13.34 4.70 2.12
CA LEU A 68 -12.44 5.00 3.21
C LEU A 68 -12.78 6.38 3.79
N PRO A 69 -12.91 6.50 5.12
CA PRO A 69 -13.14 7.79 5.79
C PRO A 69 -11.87 8.65 5.90
N PHE A 70 -10.79 8.28 5.21
CA PHE A 70 -9.51 8.98 5.22
C PHE A 70 -8.88 9.00 3.81
N GLU A 71 -8.01 9.97 3.60
CA GLU A 71 -7.26 10.12 2.35
C GLU A 71 -6.05 9.18 2.33
N ILE A 72 -5.78 8.57 1.17
CA ILE A 72 -4.55 7.82 0.93
C ILE A 72 -3.66 8.61 -0.03
N ASN A 73 -2.42 8.88 0.39
CA ASN A 73 -1.41 9.52 -0.45
C ASN A 73 -0.24 8.57 -0.76
N PHE A 74 -0.26 7.97 -1.96
CA PHE A 74 0.79 7.07 -2.43
C PHE A 74 2.07 7.80 -2.89
N ALA A 75 2.05 9.11 -3.11
CA ALA A 75 3.20 9.86 -3.61
C ALA A 75 4.37 9.92 -2.60
N THR A 76 4.09 9.60 -1.33
CA THR A 76 5.10 9.55 -0.26
C THR A 76 5.86 8.23 -0.23
N LEU A 77 5.43 7.20 -0.98
CA LEU A 77 6.08 5.90 -1.00
C LEU A 77 7.41 5.96 -1.76
N SER A 78 8.48 5.58 -1.08
CA SER A 78 9.81 5.40 -1.67
C SER A 78 10.06 3.92 -1.95
N ILE A 79 10.22 3.55 -3.22
CA ILE A 79 10.53 2.18 -3.64
C ILE A 79 12.03 2.10 -3.96
N GLU A 80 12.79 1.41 -3.12
CA GLU A 80 14.18 1.10 -3.42
C GLU A 80 14.26 0.16 -4.64
N GLY A 81 15.02 0.55 -5.67
CA GLY A 81 15.33 -0.31 -6.83
C GLY A 81 14.78 0.16 -8.18
N ILE A 82 13.89 1.16 -8.23
CA ILE A 82 13.37 1.67 -9.52
C ILE A 82 14.42 2.53 -10.26
N ASN A 83 15.34 3.17 -9.54
CA ASN A 83 16.38 4.03 -10.14
C ASN A 83 17.50 3.28 -10.90
N LYS A 84 17.47 1.94 -10.99
CA LYS A 84 18.46 1.19 -11.79
C LYS A 84 18.05 0.97 -13.25
N ILE A 85 16.78 1.17 -13.60
CA ILE A 85 16.28 0.84 -14.95
C ILE A 85 16.34 2.05 -15.89
N THR A 86 16.26 3.27 -15.37
CA THR A 86 16.20 4.49 -16.20
C THR A 86 17.57 4.99 -16.69
N THR A 87 18.68 4.60 -16.07
CA THR A 87 20.02 5.11 -16.47
C THR A 87 20.69 4.27 -17.56
N SER A 88 20.31 3.01 -17.76
CA SER A 88 20.94 2.15 -18.79
C SER A 88 20.34 2.31 -20.19
N ALA A 89 19.17 2.94 -20.33
CA ALA A 89 18.49 3.10 -21.61
C ALA A 89 18.87 4.38 -22.39
N MET A 90 19.66 5.30 -21.81
CA MET A 90 20.04 6.56 -22.47
C MET A 90 21.49 6.64 -22.99
N SER A 91 22.32 5.61 -22.81
CA SER A 91 23.73 5.65 -23.26
C SER A 91 24.02 4.97 -24.61
N SER A 92 23.05 4.31 -25.25
CA SER A 92 23.29 3.57 -26.52
C SER A 92 22.76 4.27 -27.78
N GLY A 93 22.30 5.51 -27.70
CA GLY A 93 21.61 6.18 -28.81
C GLY A 93 22.19 7.54 -29.23
N ASN A 94 23.52 7.70 -29.33
CA ASN A 94 24.07 8.87 -30.05
C ASN A 94 25.47 8.66 -30.63
N GLN A 95 25.62 7.72 -31.58
CA GLN A 95 26.71 7.76 -32.55
C GLN A 95 26.23 7.19 -33.89
N ALA A 96 25.49 7.98 -34.67
CA ALA A 96 25.43 7.87 -36.13
C ALA A 96 24.62 9.03 -36.72
N SER A 97 25.30 10.11 -37.13
CA SER A 97 24.98 10.91 -38.33
C SER A 97 25.77 12.22 -38.36
N LYS A 98 26.96 12.19 -38.96
CA LYS A 98 27.46 13.33 -39.74
C LYS A 98 28.05 12.80 -41.03
N SER A 99 27.17 12.48 -41.97
CA SER A 99 27.48 12.46 -43.40
C SER A 99 27.30 13.87 -43.95
N GLN A 100 28.40 14.43 -44.47
CA GLN A 100 28.50 15.28 -45.65
C GLN A 100 27.32 16.22 -45.98
N SER A 101 27.59 17.53 -45.94
CA SER A 101 27.26 18.42 -47.08
C SER A 101 27.93 19.79 -46.92
N GLN A 102 28.51 20.21 -48.05
CA GLN A 102 29.14 21.50 -48.42
C GLN A 102 30.64 21.63 -48.11
#